data_AF-A0A7Z9RXB1-F1
#
_entry.id   AF-A0A7Z9RXB1-F1
#
_cell.length_a   1.000
_cell.length_b   1.000
_cell.length_c   1.000
_cell.angle_alpha   90.00
_cell.angle_beta   90.00
_cell.angle_gamma   90.00
#
_symmetry.space_group_name_H-M   'P 1'
#
loop_
_entity.id
_entity.type
_entity.pdbx_description
1 polymer ?
#
loop_
_entity_poly.entity_id
_entity_poly.type
_entity_poly.pdbx_seq_one_letter_code
_entity_poly.pdbx_strand_id
1 'polypeptide(L)'
;MKQIHQARFMTLIFMFVLLGTGFLVMGHVDDPKDRDGQRPYNGPGYRSDLPGPQPFGPVGGFESDGVNLEAWIPLNEMGSGIASGNDCWGYTAPSGREYALMGHSSGTTVVEITNPGNPTIIGTVAGPNSLWRDIKTYQNFAYSVSEGGGGIQVIDLSDVDNGVITELAAVTTGGTASSHNVAIDVESGFLYRCGGGSNGLRFYRLQDPEAPVFEGSWGNDYVHDAQVVRMLAGPFAQREIAFLCTGSGPVSFDILDVTVKTNIVTLGTLIYPGGAYSHQGWLSPDQQYFYLGDELDEGPGVPTKTFVIDVSDLTNPTLVDEYTNGNPAIGHNIYTVGDTILEANYRSGMRILTATDPLNIQETGFFDTYPDDDGAQFNGLWSLYPYFPSGIVIGSDRERGLFVWSIGEDPITFAYPAGIPDQIDPTGDFVEV
;
A
#
# COMPACT_ATOMS: atom_id res chain seq x y z
N MET A 1 -19.19 36.70 -78.96
CA MET A 1 -17.73 36.76 -79.20
C MET A 1 -17.08 35.91 -78.13
N LYS A 2 -16.28 34.92 -78.54
CA LYS A 2 -15.85 33.74 -77.76
C LYS A 2 -15.05 34.11 -76.51
N GLN A 3 -15.40 33.54 -75.35
CA GLN A 3 -14.42 33.27 -74.30
C GLN A 3 -14.58 31.84 -73.80
N ILE A 4 -13.48 31.11 -74.00
CA ILE A 4 -13.21 29.75 -73.57
C ILE A 4 -12.81 29.83 -72.10
N HIS A 5 -13.38 28.99 -71.24
CA HIS A 5 -12.81 28.72 -69.92
C HIS A 5 -12.62 27.20 -69.77
N GLN A 6 -11.38 26.85 -69.47
CA GLN A 6 -10.86 25.50 -69.38
C GLN A 6 -11.45 24.76 -68.17
N ALA A 7 -11.88 23.52 -68.41
CA ALA A 7 -12.15 22.55 -67.36
C ALA A 7 -10.82 22.09 -66.75
N ARG A 8 -10.65 22.28 -65.44
CA ARG A 8 -9.59 21.64 -64.66
C ARG A 8 -10.19 20.42 -63.96
N PHE A 9 -9.78 19.24 -64.42
CA PHE A 9 -9.93 17.98 -63.69
C PHE A 9 -9.06 18.04 -62.43
N MET A 10 -9.67 17.88 -61.26
CA MET A 10 -8.95 17.69 -60.00
C MET A 10 -9.09 16.23 -59.60
N THR A 11 -8.04 15.46 -59.84
CA THR A 11 -7.90 14.06 -59.43
C THR A 11 -7.74 14.03 -57.91
N LEU A 12 -8.74 13.50 -57.21
CA LEU A 12 -8.68 13.27 -55.76
C LEU A 12 -7.84 12.00 -55.51
N ILE A 13 -6.59 12.15 -55.08
CA ILE A 13 -5.76 11.05 -54.60
C ILE A 13 -6.16 10.78 -53.15
N PHE A 14 -6.85 9.66 -52.91
CA PHE A 14 -7.10 9.14 -51.56
C PHE A 14 -5.78 8.66 -50.96
N MET A 15 -5.21 9.46 -50.07
CA MET A 15 -4.09 9.06 -49.22
C MET A 15 -4.67 8.24 -48.07
N PHE A 16 -4.50 6.92 -48.12
CA PHE A 16 -4.79 6.03 -46.99
C PHE A 16 -3.80 6.37 -45.87
N VAL A 17 -4.25 7.11 -44.87
CA VAL A 17 -3.54 7.24 -43.60
C VAL A 17 -3.77 5.93 -42.85
N LEU A 18 -2.74 5.08 -42.80
CA LEU A 18 -2.66 4.00 -41.83
C LEU A 18 -2.44 4.65 -40.46
N LEU A 19 -3.52 5.09 -39.81
CA LEU A 19 -3.52 5.36 -38.38
C LEU A 19 -3.40 4.01 -37.69
N GLY A 20 -2.15 3.59 -37.44
CA GLY A 20 -1.89 2.55 -36.47
C GLY A 20 -2.43 3.03 -35.13
N THR A 21 -3.55 2.47 -34.69
CA THR A 21 -4.01 2.61 -33.31
C THR A 21 -3.06 1.79 -32.45
N GLY A 22 -1.89 2.37 -32.17
CA GLY A 22 -1.13 2.03 -30.99
C GLY A 22 -2.00 2.40 -29.81
N PHE A 23 -2.65 1.41 -29.21
CA PHE A 23 -3.20 1.53 -27.88
C PHE A 23 -2.01 1.77 -26.94
N LEU A 24 -1.67 3.04 -26.74
CA LEU A 24 -0.99 3.47 -25.54
C LEU A 24 -1.94 3.11 -24.39
N VAL A 25 -1.48 2.22 -23.52
CA VAL A 25 -2.13 1.92 -22.25
C VAL A 25 -2.17 3.25 -21.49
N MET A 26 -3.33 3.91 -21.47
CA MET A 26 -3.56 5.11 -20.68
C MET A 26 -3.83 4.64 -19.25
N GLY A 27 -2.84 4.80 -18.37
CA GLY A 27 -3.12 5.07 -16.95
C GLY A 27 -3.94 6.36 -16.84
N HIS A 28 -4.70 6.50 -15.75
CA HIS A 28 -5.68 7.55 -15.49
C HIS A 28 -5.27 8.93 -16.06
N VAL A 29 -5.81 9.29 -17.23
CA VAL A 29 -5.70 10.67 -17.73
C VAL A 29 -6.54 11.52 -16.78
N ASP A 30 -5.91 12.49 -16.13
CA ASP A 30 -6.49 13.36 -15.09
C ASP A 30 -6.67 12.72 -13.70
N ASP A 31 -5.70 11.92 -13.23
CA ASP A 31 -5.69 11.47 -11.83
C ASP A 31 -5.61 12.67 -10.86
N PRO A 32 -6.52 12.79 -9.87
CA PRO A 32 -6.48 13.84 -8.86
C PRO A 32 -5.14 13.96 -8.12
N LYS A 33 -4.42 12.85 -7.91
CA LYS A 33 -3.13 12.78 -7.20
C LYS A 33 -2.00 13.54 -7.92
N ASP A 34 -2.08 13.68 -9.25
CA ASP A 34 -1.14 14.47 -10.04
C ASP A 34 -1.32 15.97 -9.81
N ARG A 35 -2.54 16.42 -9.45
CA ARG A 35 -2.86 17.85 -9.26
C ARG A 35 -2.26 18.40 -7.97
N ASP A 36 -2.11 17.56 -6.96
CA ASP A 36 -1.57 17.91 -5.65
C ASP A 36 -0.07 17.62 -5.54
N GLY A 37 0.58 17.13 -6.61
CA GLY A 37 1.97 16.72 -6.59
C GLY A 37 2.92 17.80 -6.07
N GLN A 38 3.63 17.46 -4.99
CA GLN A 38 4.70 18.29 -4.43
C GLN A 38 6.07 17.72 -4.78
N ARG A 39 7.10 18.56 -4.63
CA ARG A 39 8.47 18.08 -4.82
C ARG A 39 8.88 17.22 -3.63
N PRO A 40 9.57 16.09 -3.86
CA PRO A 40 10.17 15.33 -2.79
C PRO A 40 11.01 16.18 -1.86
N TYR A 41 10.93 15.88 -0.58
CA TYR A 41 11.89 16.36 0.40
C TYR A 41 13.28 15.81 0.05
N ASN A 42 14.28 16.69 -0.03
CA ASN A 42 15.65 16.36 -0.41
C ASN A 42 16.67 16.73 0.68
N GLY A 43 16.24 16.80 1.94
CA GLY A 43 17.09 17.09 3.09
C GLY A 43 17.62 15.82 3.77
N PRO A 44 18.21 15.96 4.98
CA PRO A 44 18.66 14.81 5.76
C PRO A 44 17.48 14.01 6.35
N GLY A 45 17.62 12.69 6.45
CA GLY A 45 16.72 11.85 7.23
C GLY A 45 16.96 11.89 8.74
N TYR A 46 16.37 10.92 9.44
CA TYR A 46 16.51 10.73 10.89
C TYR A 46 16.80 9.26 11.21
N ARG A 47 17.62 9.00 12.23
CA ARG A 47 17.99 7.67 12.73
C ARG A 47 18.27 7.78 14.24
N SER A 48 17.46 7.13 15.08
CA SER A 48 17.53 7.22 16.55
C SER A 48 18.86 6.69 17.11
N ASP A 49 19.48 5.72 16.44
CA ASP A 49 20.72 5.06 16.88
C ASP A 49 22.01 5.77 16.43
N LEU A 50 21.91 6.80 15.58
CA LEU A 50 23.11 7.52 15.14
C LEU A 50 23.66 8.45 16.24
N PRO A 51 24.98 8.48 16.46
CA PRO A 51 25.57 9.30 17.51
C PRO A 51 25.49 10.79 17.19
N GLY A 52 25.27 11.60 18.23
CA GLY A 52 25.21 13.07 18.14
C GLY A 52 23.79 13.61 17.91
N PRO A 53 23.64 14.94 17.91
CA PRO A 53 22.33 15.57 17.71
C PRO A 53 21.82 15.27 16.31
N GLN A 54 20.70 14.55 16.22
CA GLN A 54 20.00 14.32 14.96
C GLN A 54 19.27 15.60 14.51
N PRO A 55 19.09 15.79 13.19
CA PRO A 55 18.20 16.83 12.69
C PRO A 55 16.78 16.56 13.24
N PHE A 56 16.08 17.61 13.66
CA PHE A 56 14.66 17.60 14.07
C PHE A 56 14.27 16.99 15.43
N GLY A 57 15.23 16.57 16.27
CA GLY A 57 14.93 16.06 17.62
C GLY A 57 14.26 14.67 17.62
N PRO A 58 13.83 14.15 18.78
CA PRO A 58 13.44 12.73 18.95
C PRO A 58 12.21 12.30 18.14
N VAL A 59 11.31 13.23 17.80
CA VAL A 59 10.10 12.96 16.97
C VAL A 59 10.24 13.40 15.51
N GLY A 60 11.46 13.77 15.08
CA GLY A 60 11.69 14.17 13.68
C GLY A 60 11.01 15.49 13.25
N GLY A 61 10.44 16.24 14.19
CA GLY A 61 9.65 17.45 13.91
C GLY A 61 8.20 17.18 13.48
N PHE A 62 7.70 15.96 13.73
CA PHE A 62 6.36 15.51 13.39
C PHE A 62 5.48 15.42 14.64
N GLU A 63 4.20 15.78 14.51
CA GLU A 63 3.23 15.59 15.60
C GLU A 63 2.92 14.10 15.74
N SER A 64 2.85 13.62 16.97
CA SER A 64 2.58 12.21 17.27
C SER A 64 1.99 12.03 18.65
N ASP A 65 1.23 10.95 18.82
CA ASP A 65 0.72 10.47 20.10
C ASP A 65 0.77 8.95 20.12
N GLY A 66 1.44 8.37 21.13
CA GLY A 66 1.60 6.92 21.28
C GLY A 66 2.47 6.23 20.21
N VAL A 67 3.29 6.98 19.46
CA VAL A 67 4.14 6.46 18.38
C VAL A 67 5.51 7.13 18.43
N ASN A 68 6.58 6.33 18.37
CA ASN A 68 7.96 6.84 18.34
C ASN A 68 8.54 6.70 16.94
N LEU A 69 9.29 7.71 16.50
CA LEU A 69 10.05 7.66 15.25
C LEU A 69 11.41 6.99 15.50
N GLU A 70 11.63 5.85 14.88
CA GLU A 70 12.91 5.15 14.94
C GLU A 70 13.84 5.63 13.81
N ALA A 71 13.30 5.72 12.60
CA ALA A 71 14.04 6.24 11.46
C ALA A 71 13.13 6.85 10.40
N TRP A 72 13.71 7.78 9.64
CA TRP A 72 13.13 8.38 8.45
C TRP A 72 14.20 8.42 7.36
N ILE A 73 13.90 7.79 6.21
CA ILE A 73 14.78 7.69 5.05
C ILE A 73 14.14 8.44 3.87
N PRO A 74 14.61 9.67 3.59
CA PRO A 74 14.18 10.44 2.44
C PRO A 74 14.45 9.75 1.09
N LEU A 75 13.61 10.03 0.10
CA LEU A 75 13.72 9.46 -1.25
C LEU A 75 15.08 9.72 -1.90
N ASN A 76 15.73 10.86 -1.62
CA ASN A 76 17.06 11.18 -2.14
C ASN A 76 18.19 10.29 -1.58
N GLU A 77 17.98 9.62 -0.44
CA GLU A 77 18.92 8.61 0.06
C GLU A 77 18.79 7.28 -0.71
N MET A 78 17.61 6.98 -1.26
CA MET A 78 17.34 5.77 -2.05
C MET A 78 17.77 5.91 -3.52
N GLY A 79 17.73 7.13 -4.05
CA GLY A 79 18.21 7.39 -5.40
C GLY A 79 17.95 8.81 -5.87
N SER A 80 18.83 9.32 -6.73
CA SER A 80 18.65 10.65 -7.33
C SER A 80 17.49 10.67 -8.32
N GLY A 81 16.61 11.66 -8.21
CA GLY A 81 15.55 11.89 -9.20
C GLY A 81 14.32 11.00 -9.05
N ILE A 82 14.18 10.29 -7.93
CA ILE A 82 12.91 9.68 -7.52
C ILE A 82 11.89 10.80 -7.32
N ALA A 83 10.75 10.72 -8.00
CA ALA A 83 9.77 11.80 -8.08
C ALA A 83 8.71 11.73 -6.97
N SER A 84 8.42 10.52 -6.46
CA SER A 84 7.50 10.29 -5.35
C SER A 84 7.69 8.88 -4.77
N GLY A 85 7.30 8.68 -3.51
CA GLY A 85 6.99 7.37 -2.93
C GLY A 85 5.61 6.86 -3.39
N ASN A 86 5.35 5.57 -3.18
CA ASN A 86 4.04 4.93 -3.30
C ASN A 86 3.95 3.75 -2.32
N ASP A 87 3.36 2.59 -2.63
CA ASP A 87 3.14 1.56 -1.62
C ASP A 87 4.42 1.08 -0.90
N CYS A 88 4.26 0.50 0.29
CA CYS A 88 5.31 -0.23 0.98
C CYS A 88 4.81 -1.58 1.51
N TRP A 89 5.73 -2.54 1.59
CA TRP A 89 5.48 -3.85 2.18
C TRP A 89 6.67 -4.31 3.01
N GLY A 90 6.55 -5.45 3.69
CA GLY A 90 7.63 -6.02 4.49
C GLY A 90 7.98 -7.45 4.11
N TYR A 91 9.24 -7.81 4.34
CA TYR A 91 9.76 -9.17 4.23
C TYR A 91 10.56 -9.51 5.48
N THR A 92 10.28 -10.66 6.10
CA THR A 92 11.12 -11.22 7.16
C THR A 92 11.87 -12.42 6.59
N ALA A 93 13.20 -12.33 6.54
CA ALA A 93 14.05 -13.41 6.08
C ALA A 93 14.00 -14.59 7.05
N PRO A 94 14.29 -15.83 6.61
CA PRO A 94 14.37 -16.99 7.50
C PRO A 94 15.36 -16.85 8.67
N SER A 95 16.33 -15.92 8.56
CA SER A 95 17.26 -15.57 9.64
C SER A 95 16.63 -14.76 10.78
N GLY A 96 15.43 -14.22 10.57
CA GLY A 96 14.77 -13.28 11.47
C GLY A 96 15.09 -11.81 11.19
N ARG A 97 15.90 -11.51 10.15
CA ARG A 97 16.15 -10.13 9.71
C ARG A 97 14.93 -9.59 8.98
N GLU A 98 14.66 -8.31 9.18
CA GLU A 98 13.46 -7.64 8.69
C GLU A 98 13.84 -6.59 7.64
N TYR A 99 13.06 -6.57 6.56
CA TYR A 99 13.33 -5.75 5.38
C TYR A 99 12.07 -5.01 4.95
N ALA A 100 12.15 -3.68 4.90
CA ALA A 100 11.16 -2.84 4.25
C ALA A 100 11.34 -2.90 2.73
N LEU A 101 10.23 -3.06 2.02
CA LEU A 101 10.13 -2.98 0.57
C LEU A 101 9.43 -1.66 0.23
N MET A 102 10.21 -0.65 -0.09
CA MET A 102 9.74 0.71 -0.36
C MET A 102 9.49 0.88 -1.87
N GLY A 103 8.23 0.98 -2.26
CA GLY A 103 7.86 1.39 -3.61
C GLY A 103 8.10 2.89 -3.82
N HIS A 104 8.56 3.23 -5.02
CA HIS A 104 8.65 4.60 -5.47
C HIS A 104 8.42 4.72 -6.98
N SER A 105 8.45 5.97 -7.46
CA SER A 105 8.04 6.34 -8.81
C SER A 105 8.78 5.61 -9.93
N SER A 106 9.95 5.04 -9.64
CA SER A 106 10.89 4.45 -10.60
C SER A 106 11.39 3.05 -10.23
N GLY A 107 10.86 2.44 -9.17
CA GLY A 107 11.28 1.10 -8.74
C GLY A 107 10.87 0.75 -7.31
N THR A 108 11.50 -0.29 -6.79
CA THR A 108 11.36 -0.77 -5.41
C THR A 108 12.73 -0.81 -4.75
N THR A 109 12.87 -0.14 -3.61
CA THR A 109 14.08 -0.15 -2.80
C THR A 109 13.90 -1.11 -1.62
N VAL A 110 14.88 -1.98 -1.40
CA VAL A 110 14.95 -2.89 -0.26
C VAL A 110 15.82 -2.26 0.82
N VAL A 111 15.26 -2.11 2.02
CA VAL A 111 15.92 -1.51 3.18
C VAL A 111 15.86 -2.49 4.32
N GLU A 112 17.01 -2.87 4.87
CA GLU A 112 17.05 -3.62 6.12
C GLU A 112 16.67 -2.73 7.30
N ILE A 113 15.72 -3.19 8.11
CA ILE A 113 15.20 -2.52 9.30
C ILE A 113 15.36 -3.34 10.59
N THR A 114 16.12 -4.45 10.56
CA THR A 114 16.38 -5.29 11.76
C THR A 114 16.88 -4.45 12.94
N ASN A 115 17.68 -3.42 12.66
CA ASN A 115 17.87 -2.31 13.59
C ASN A 115 16.99 -1.14 13.12
N PRO A 116 15.83 -0.90 13.75
CA PRO A 116 14.89 0.14 13.30
C PRO A 116 15.45 1.55 13.49
N GLY A 117 16.35 1.76 14.46
CA GLY A 117 16.99 3.05 14.72
C GLY A 117 18.13 3.39 13.76
N ASN A 118 18.63 2.42 13.00
CA ASN A 118 19.66 2.64 11.97
C ASN A 118 19.47 1.72 10.75
N PRO A 119 18.42 1.93 9.94
CA PRO A 119 18.17 1.11 8.76
C PRO A 119 19.24 1.28 7.68
N THR A 120 19.45 0.22 6.89
CA THR A 120 20.46 0.17 5.82
C THR A 120 19.81 -0.14 4.47
N ILE A 121 20.05 0.70 3.47
CA ILE A 121 19.59 0.45 2.10
C ILE A 121 20.43 -0.67 1.49
N ILE A 122 19.77 -1.75 1.06
CA ILE A 122 20.40 -2.90 0.41
C ILE A 122 20.58 -2.63 -1.09
N GLY A 123 19.53 -2.12 -1.74
CA GLY A 123 19.56 -1.77 -3.15
C GLY A 123 18.18 -1.50 -3.72
N THR A 124 18.16 -1.14 -5.01
CA THR A 124 16.93 -0.80 -5.73
C THR A 124 16.80 -1.66 -6.97
N VAL A 125 15.62 -2.27 -7.15
CA VAL A 125 15.19 -2.86 -8.41
C VAL A 125 14.43 -1.79 -9.19
N ALA A 126 14.97 -1.40 -10.35
CA ALA A 126 14.32 -0.42 -11.21
C ALA A 126 13.02 -0.98 -11.80
N GLY A 127 12.03 -0.13 -12.00
CA GLY A 127 10.76 -0.50 -12.60
C GLY A 127 10.29 0.57 -13.60
N PRO A 128 9.17 0.31 -14.30
CA PRO A 128 8.54 1.35 -15.12
C PRO A 128 8.17 2.55 -14.26
N ASN A 129 8.28 3.76 -14.82
CA ASN A 129 7.91 4.98 -14.11
C ASN A 129 6.40 5.06 -13.93
N SER A 130 5.94 5.26 -12.70
CA SER A 130 4.52 5.37 -12.38
C SER A 130 4.31 5.95 -10.98
N LEU A 131 3.22 6.70 -10.77
CA LEU A 131 2.77 7.00 -9.41
C LEU A 131 2.31 5.73 -8.69
N TRP A 132 1.77 4.76 -9.41
CA TRP A 132 1.14 3.57 -8.84
C TRP A 132 2.07 2.36 -8.96
N ARG A 133 2.43 1.83 -7.81
CA ARG A 133 3.14 0.57 -7.64
C ARG A 133 2.65 -0.06 -6.36
N ASP A 134 2.53 -1.38 -6.38
CA ASP A 134 2.16 -2.18 -5.23
C ASP A 134 3.09 -3.37 -5.10
N ILE A 135 3.32 -3.84 -3.87
CA ILE A 135 4.28 -4.89 -3.56
C ILE A 135 3.64 -5.87 -2.57
N LYS A 136 3.83 -7.18 -2.81
CA LYS A 136 3.52 -8.24 -1.83
C LYS A 136 4.61 -9.31 -1.84
N THR A 137 4.72 -10.06 -0.76
CA THR A 137 5.72 -11.12 -0.60
C THR A 137 5.09 -12.51 -0.52
N TYR A 138 5.76 -13.50 -1.10
CA TYR A 138 5.45 -14.92 -0.90
C TYR A 138 6.75 -15.72 -0.82
N GLN A 139 6.94 -16.47 0.28
CA GLN A 139 8.21 -17.12 0.59
C GLN A 139 9.36 -16.11 0.49
N ASN A 140 10.44 -16.42 -0.24
CA ASN A 140 11.61 -15.55 -0.40
C ASN A 140 11.52 -14.58 -1.58
N PHE A 141 10.31 -14.29 -2.08
CA PHE A 141 10.12 -13.46 -3.26
C PHE A 141 9.20 -12.29 -2.96
N ALA A 142 9.54 -11.14 -3.52
CA ALA A 142 8.64 -10.01 -3.62
C ALA A 142 8.12 -9.88 -5.05
N TYR A 143 6.84 -9.54 -5.18
CA TYR A 143 6.16 -9.32 -6.45
C TYR A 143 5.72 -7.87 -6.49
N SER A 144 6.26 -7.13 -7.45
CA SER A 144 5.90 -5.73 -7.66
C SER A 144 5.13 -5.57 -8.96
N VAL A 145 4.04 -4.81 -8.92
CA VAL A 145 3.24 -4.43 -10.08
C VAL A 145 3.17 -2.92 -10.19
N SER A 146 2.88 -2.40 -11.38
CA SER A 146 2.76 -0.96 -11.60
C SER A 146 1.80 -0.63 -12.73
N GLU A 147 1.14 0.53 -12.63
CA GLU A 147 0.31 1.00 -13.74
C GLU A 147 1.15 1.47 -14.94
N GLY A 148 2.44 1.76 -14.73
CA GLY A 148 3.41 2.04 -15.79
C GLY A 148 3.69 0.84 -16.70
N GLY A 149 3.16 -0.35 -16.37
CA GLY A 149 3.31 -1.58 -17.14
C GLY A 149 4.31 -2.55 -16.53
N GLY A 150 4.99 -3.33 -17.38
CA GLY A 150 6.04 -4.26 -16.94
C GLY A 150 5.56 -5.64 -16.46
N GLY A 151 4.26 -5.82 -16.21
CA GLY A 151 3.71 -7.07 -15.69
C GLY A 151 3.97 -7.22 -14.20
N ILE A 152 4.29 -8.44 -13.76
CA ILE A 152 4.73 -8.71 -12.38
C ILE A 152 6.26 -8.77 -12.40
N GLN A 153 6.92 -7.79 -11.78
CA GLN A 153 8.34 -7.91 -11.46
C GLN A 153 8.50 -8.91 -10.32
N VAL A 154 9.33 -9.94 -10.52
CA VAL A 154 9.63 -10.96 -9.51
C VAL A 154 11.03 -10.65 -8.97
N ILE A 155 11.12 -10.37 -7.68
CA ILE A 155 12.35 -9.99 -6.99
C ILE A 155 12.71 -11.12 -6.03
N ASP A 156 13.85 -11.77 -6.28
CA ASP A 156 14.42 -12.78 -5.40
C ASP A 156 15.14 -12.11 -4.21
N LEU A 157 14.67 -12.45 -3.01
CA LEU A 157 15.19 -11.99 -1.72
C LEU A 157 15.88 -13.12 -0.95
N SER A 158 16.10 -14.29 -1.56
CA SER A 158 16.66 -15.47 -0.88
C SER A 158 18.08 -15.26 -0.32
N ASP A 159 18.84 -14.33 -0.89
CA ASP A 159 20.21 -13.98 -0.47
C ASP A 159 20.32 -12.52 0.02
N VAL A 160 19.19 -11.91 0.41
CA VAL A 160 19.13 -10.51 0.87
C VAL A 160 19.99 -10.27 2.11
N ASP A 161 20.18 -11.30 2.93
CA ASP A 161 21.04 -11.26 4.11
C ASP A 161 22.50 -10.96 3.74
N ASN A 162 22.95 -11.38 2.56
CA ASN A 162 24.29 -11.10 2.05
C ASN A 162 24.33 -9.84 1.17
N GLY A 163 23.25 -9.05 1.17
CA GLY A 163 23.10 -7.82 0.40
C GLY A 163 22.78 -8.05 -1.07
N VAL A 164 22.27 -9.23 -1.43
CA VAL A 164 21.95 -9.60 -2.82
C VAL A 164 20.44 -9.60 -3.02
N ILE A 165 19.98 -8.74 -3.93
CA ILE A 165 18.61 -8.72 -4.44
C ILE A 165 18.67 -8.88 -5.96
N THR A 166 17.84 -9.75 -6.53
CA THR A 166 17.89 -10.05 -7.97
C THR A 166 16.50 -9.93 -8.59
N GLU A 167 16.37 -9.14 -9.64
CA GLU A 167 15.16 -9.17 -10.49
C GLU A 167 15.24 -10.38 -11.43
N LEU A 168 14.20 -11.22 -11.39
CA LEU A 168 14.01 -12.35 -12.28
C LEU A 168 13.17 -11.95 -13.51
N ALA A 169 12.87 -12.91 -14.37
CA ALA A 169 12.06 -12.65 -15.56
C ALA A 169 10.63 -12.22 -15.16
N ALA A 170 10.24 -11.01 -15.56
CA ALA A 170 8.90 -10.49 -15.27
C ALA A 170 7.80 -11.33 -15.95
N VAL A 171 6.69 -11.54 -15.23
CA VAL A 171 5.51 -12.25 -15.75
C VAL A 171 4.58 -11.27 -16.44
N THR A 172 4.44 -11.42 -17.76
CA THR A 172 3.63 -10.53 -18.61
C THR A 172 2.37 -11.20 -19.17
N THR A 173 2.11 -12.45 -18.80
CA THR A 173 0.88 -13.17 -19.18
C THR A 173 -0.34 -12.69 -18.40
N GLY A 174 -1.55 -12.96 -18.89
CA GLY A 174 -2.80 -12.68 -18.17
C GLY A 174 -3.42 -11.30 -18.46
N GLY A 175 -3.19 -10.76 -19.66
CA GLY A 175 -3.81 -9.52 -20.13
C GLY A 175 -2.82 -8.35 -20.23
N THR A 176 -3.27 -7.15 -19.88
CA THR A 176 -2.42 -5.95 -19.90
C THR A 176 -1.23 -6.10 -18.93
N ALA A 177 -0.11 -5.47 -19.28
CA ALA A 177 1.07 -5.42 -18.41
C ALA A 177 0.91 -4.44 -17.23
N SER A 178 -0.17 -3.65 -17.21
CA SER A 178 -0.46 -2.64 -16.18
C SER A 178 -1.32 -3.24 -15.07
N SER A 179 -1.05 -2.85 -13.83
CA SER A 179 -1.81 -3.23 -12.63
C SER A 179 -1.74 -2.14 -11.58
N HIS A 180 -2.83 -1.93 -10.86
CA HIS A 180 -2.88 -0.96 -9.77
C HIS A 180 -2.32 -1.59 -8.50
N ASN A 181 -2.98 -2.65 -8.02
CA ASN A 181 -2.57 -3.41 -6.85
C ASN A 181 -2.31 -4.89 -7.15
N VAL A 182 -1.71 -5.56 -6.18
CA VAL A 182 -1.51 -6.99 -6.10
C VAL A 182 -1.82 -7.49 -4.68
N ALA A 183 -2.60 -8.56 -4.59
CA ALA A 183 -2.87 -9.27 -3.34
C ALA A 183 -2.26 -10.67 -3.41
N ILE A 184 -1.88 -11.23 -2.25
CA ILE A 184 -1.38 -12.61 -2.15
C ILE A 184 -2.09 -13.33 -1.03
N ASP A 185 -2.68 -14.49 -1.35
CA ASP A 185 -3.05 -15.49 -0.34
C ASP A 185 -1.85 -16.40 -0.11
N VAL A 186 -1.12 -16.12 0.97
CA VAL A 186 0.08 -16.86 1.34
C VAL A 186 -0.21 -18.30 1.74
N GLU A 187 -1.45 -18.62 2.13
CA GLU A 187 -1.80 -19.98 2.53
C GLU A 187 -2.11 -20.87 1.33
N SER A 188 -2.71 -20.33 0.26
CA SER A 188 -2.98 -21.10 -0.97
C SER A 188 -1.87 -21.00 -2.01
N GLY A 189 -0.99 -20.00 -1.88
CA GLY A 189 0.06 -19.75 -2.88
C GLY A 189 -0.52 -19.18 -4.17
N PHE A 190 -1.39 -18.18 -4.05
CA PHE A 190 -1.94 -17.45 -5.18
C PHE A 190 -1.67 -15.96 -5.08
N LEU A 191 -1.31 -15.39 -6.22
CA LEU A 191 -1.18 -13.95 -6.45
C LEU A 191 -2.38 -13.46 -7.26
N TYR A 192 -2.92 -12.31 -6.90
CA TYR A 192 -4.07 -11.70 -7.54
C TYR A 192 -3.71 -10.27 -7.98
N ARG A 193 -3.78 -9.98 -9.27
CA ARG A 193 -3.57 -8.65 -9.83
C ARG A 193 -4.89 -7.89 -9.94
N CYS A 194 -4.92 -6.68 -9.40
CA CYS A 194 -6.03 -5.73 -9.43
C CYS A 194 -5.73 -4.57 -10.41
N GLY A 195 -6.77 -3.89 -10.88
CA GLY A 195 -6.68 -2.69 -11.71
C GLY A 195 -5.95 -2.82 -13.06
N GLY A 196 -5.34 -1.74 -13.55
CA GLY A 196 -4.67 -1.72 -14.86
C GLY A 196 -5.64 -1.83 -16.05
N GLY A 197 -6.77 -1.14 -15.96
CA GLY A 197 -7.93 -1.18 -16.87
C GLY A 197 -9.07 -2.06 -16.35
N SER A 198 -10.11 -2.29 -17.16
CA SER A 198 -11.30 -3.10 -16.83
C SER A 198 -11.05 -4.61 -16.83
N ASN A 199 -9.94 -5.07 -16.22
CA ASN A 199 -9.51 -6.47 -16.24
C ASN A 199 -9.93 -7.27 -14.99
N GLY A 200 -10.60 -6.61 -14.02
CA GLY A 200 -11.00 -7.19 -12.74
C GLY A 200 -9.84 -7.84 -11.98
N LEU A 201 -10.09 -9.01 -11.41
CA LEU A 201 -9.15 -9.79 -10.60
C LEU A 201 -8.50 -10.90 -11.44
N ARG A 202 -7.19 -10.84 -11.66
CA ARG A 202 -6.43 -11.88 -12.42
C ARG A 202 -5.57 -12.68 -11.46
N PHE A 203 -5.69 -14.01 -11.45
CA PHE A 203 -5.01 -14.85 -10.46
C PHE A 203 -3.96 -15.78 -11.08
N TYR A 204 -2.87 -15.95 -10.33
CA TYR A 204 -1.64 -16.64 -10.73
C TYR A 204 -1.22 -17.63 -9.65
N ARG A 205 -0.88 -18.86 -10.04
CA ARG A 205 -0.29 -19.86 -9.15
C ARG A 205 1.13 -19.48 -8.77
N LEU A 206 1.48 -19.60 -7.49
CA LEU A 206 2.84 -19.43 -6.96
C LEU A 206 3.49 -20.77 -6.56
N GLN A 207 3.08 -21.88 -7.17
CA GLN A 207 3.71 -23.19 -6.92
C GLN A 207 5.20 -23.21 -7.30
N ASP A 208 5.55 -22.42 -8.32
CA ASP A 208 6.92 -22.01 -8.65
C ASP A 208 7.00 -20.48 -8.45
N PRO A 209 7.47 -20.01 -7.28
CA PRO A 209 7.47 -18.59 -6.94
C PRO A 209 8.31 -17.72 -7.89
N GLU A 210 9.31 -18.30 -8.55
CA GLU A 210 10.15 -17.59 -9.53
C GLU A 210 9.40 -17.28 -10.83
N ALA A 211 8.36 -18.06 -11.13
CA ALA A 211 7.60 -17.97 -12.38
C ALA A 211 6.08 -18.15 -12.16
N PRO A 212 5.38 -17.14 -11.60
CA PRO A 212 3.93 -17.17 -11.43
C PRO A 212 3.17 -17.56 -12.70
N VAL A 213 2.23 -18.51 -12.59
CA VAL A 213 1.48 -19.06 -13.73
C VAL A 213 0.06 -18.51 -13.75
N PHE A 214 -0.32 -17.79 -14.80
CA PHE A 214 -1.69 -17.30 -14.98
C PHE A 214 -2.70 -18.45 -15.07
N GLU A 215 -3.77 -18.39 -14.28
CA GLU A 215 -4.82 -19.43 -14.25
C GLU A 215 -6.18 -18.94 -14.72
N GLY A 216 -6.44 -17.65 -14.65
CA GLY A 216 -7.71 -17.08 -15.05
C GLY A 216 -7.95 -15.71 -14.45
N SER A 217 -9.16 -15.23 -14.66
CA SER A 217 -9.61 -13.95 -14.12
C SER A 217 -11.11 -13.99 -13.81
N TRP A 218 -11.50 -13.10 -12.91
CA TRP A 218 -12.86 -12.64 -12.73
C TRP A 218 -12.92 -11.20 -13.23
N GLY A 219 -13.69 -10.94 -14.28
CA GLY A 219 -13.64 -9.66 -15.02
C GLY A 219 -14.99 -8.97 -15.12
N ASN A 220 -15.89 -9.18 -14.15
CA ASN A 220 -17.22 -8.57 -14.18
C ASN A 220 -17.15 -7.07 -13.88
N ASP A 221 -16.27 -6.67 -12.96
CA ASP A 221 -16.12 -5.28 -12.51
C ASP A 221 -14.63 -4.91 -12.35
N TYR A 222 -14.35 -3.61 -12.22
CA TYR A 222 -13.01 -3.12 -11.90
C TYR A 222 -12.72 -3.37 -10.42
N VAL A 223 -11.60 -4.04 -10.14
CA VAL A 223 -11.15 -4.27 -8.77
C VAL A 223 -9.98 -3.35 -8.48
N HIS A 224 -10.13 -2.47 -7.50
CA HIS A 224 -9.07 -1.58 -7.06
C HIS A 224 -8.07 -2.34 -6.19
N ASP A 225 -8.56 -2.94 -5.10
CA ASP A 225 -7.79 -3.73 -4.15
C ASP A 225 -8.60 -4.98 -3.72
N ALA A 226 -7.92 -5.95 -3.13
CA ALA A 226 -8.50 -7.19 -2.65
C ALA A 226 -7.78 -7.70 -1.41
N GLN A 227 -8.55 -8.19 -0.44
CA GLN A 227 -8.03 -9.09 0.58
C GLN A 227 -8.53 -10.51 0.29
N VAL A 228 -7.63 -11.47 0.18
CA VAL A 228 -7.98 -12.87 -0.03
C VAL A 228 -7.55 -13.69 1.19
N VAL A 229 -8.51 -14.38 1.80
CA VAL A 229 -8.27 -15.16 3.02
C VAL A 229 -8.95 -16.51 2.95
N ARG A 230 -8.47 -17.45 3.77
CA ARG A 230 -9.20 -18.67 4.09
C ARG A 230 -10.17 -18.41 5.24
N MET A 231 -11.44 -18.78 5.07
CA MET A 231 -12.43 -18.57 6.12
C MET A 231 -12.18 -19.51 7.32
N LEU A 232 -12.20 -18.93 8.52
CA LEU A 232 -11.96 -19.63 9.78
C LEU A 232 -13.16 -20.49 10.20
N ALA A 233 -14.38 -20.02 9.92
CA ALA A 233 -15.61 -20.63 10.41
C ALA A 233 -16.81 -20.39 9.46
N GLY A 234 -17.99 -20.88 9.86
CA GLY A 234 -19.25 -20.69 9.14
C GLY A 234 -19.46 -21.63 7.95
N PRO A 235 -20.51 -21.42 7.14
CA PRO A 235 -20.84 -22.28 5.99
C PRO A 235 -19.75 -22.35 4.91
N PHE A 236 -18.87 -21.35 4.89
CA PHE A 236 -17.75 -21.23 3.95
C PHE A 236 -16.40 -21.55 4.58
N ALA A 237 -16.36 -22.16 5.78
CA ALA A 237 -15.11 -22.53 6.45
C ALA A 237 -14.17 -23.29 5.49
N GLN A 238 -12.87 -22.96 5.55
CA GLN A 238 -11.81 -23.49 4.71
C GLN A 238 -11.87 -23.11 3.21
N ARG A 239 -12.89 -22.35 2.79
CA ARG A 239 -12.91 -21.77 1.44
C ARG A 239 -12.01 -20.55 1.37
N GLU A 240 -11.49 -20.30 0.18
CA GLU A 240 -10.74 -19.10 -0.15
C GLU A 240 -11.73 -18.03 -0.63
N ILE A 241 -11.86 -16.96 0.15
CA ILE A 241 -12.79 -15.88 -0.11
C ILE A 241 -12.00 -14.61 -0.40
N ALA A 242 -12.36 -13.93 -1.48
CA ALA A 242 -11.80 -12.64 -1.85
C ALA A 242 -12.83 -11.54 -1.53
N PHE A 243 -12.41 -10.58 -0.71
CA PHE A 243 -13.13 -9.35 -0.38
C PHE A 243 -12.55 -8.24 -1.24
N LEU A 244 -13.38 -7.66 -2.11
CA LEU A 244 -12.94 -6.78 -3.19
C LEU A 244 -13.46 -5.36 -2.97
N CYS A 245 -12.55 -4.40 -3.10
CA CYS A 245 -12.88 -2.99 -3.17
C CYS A 245 -13.01 -2.58 -4.64
N THR A 246 -14.22 -2.30 -5.09
CA THR A 246 -14.58 -2.02 -6.49
C THR A 246 -14.75 -0.51 -6.65
N GLY A 247 -13.63 0.21 -6.80
CA GLY A 247 -13.57 1.67 -6.71
C GLY A 247 -14.21 2.47 -7.85
N SER A 248 -14.28 1.92 -9.07
CA SER A 248 -14.92 2.63 -10.20
C SER A 248 -15.74 1.70 -11.09
N GLY A 249 -16.93 2.16 -11.51
CA GLY A 249 -18.04 1.29 -11.87
C GLY A 249 -19.20 1.56 -10.90
N PRO A 250 -20.25 0.72 -10.77
CA PRO A 250 -21.02 0.83 -9.53
C PRO A 250 -20.04 0.69 -8.35
N VAL A 251 -19.93 1.72 -7.50
CA VAL A 251 -19.07 1.66 -6.31
C VAL A 251 -19.64 0.58 -5.40
N SER A 252 -18.87 -0.48 -5.18
CA SER A 252 -19.31 -1.64 -4.42
C SER A 252 -18.19 -2.27 -3.60
N PHE A 253 -18.64 -3.07 -2.64
CA PHE A 253 -17.84 -4.06 -1.95
C PHE A 253 -18.34 -5.44 -2.36
N ASP A 254 -17.50 -6.22 -3.02
CA ASP A 254 -17.86 -7.52 -3.58
C ASP A 254 -17.16 -8.67 -2.85
N ILE A 255 -17.88 -9.76 -2.62
CA ILE A 255 -17.35 -10.94 -1.95
C ILE A 255 -17.43 -12.12 -2.91
N LEU A 256 -16.28 -12.73 -3.22
CA LEU A 256 -16.17 -13.85 -4.12
C LEU A 256 -15.66 -15.10 -3.42
N ASP A 257 -16.23 -16.27 -3.73
CA ASP A 257 -15.58 -17.55 -3.51
C ASP A 257 -14.62 -17.83 -4.67
N VAL A 258 -13.33 -17.80 -4.36
CA VAL A 258 -12.25 -18.02 -5.31
C VAL A 258 -11.59 -19.40 -5.15
N THR A 259 -12.15 -20.29 -4.32
CA THR A 259 -11.58 -21.62 -4.04
C THR A 259 -11.33 -22.42 -5.32
N VAL A 260 -12.31 -22.42 -6.22
CA VAL A 260 -12.21 -23.10 -7.51
C VAL A 260 -11.94 -22.06 -8.58
N LYS A 261 -10.65 -21.89 -8.95
CA LYS A 261 -10.18 -20.87 -9.88
C LYS A 261 -10.85 -20.89 -11.27
N THR A 262 -11.35 -22.06 -11.71
CA THR A 262 -12.11 -22.21 -12.96
C THR A 262 -13.60 -21.88 -12.83
N ASN A 263 -14.10 -21.65 -11.62
CA ASN A 263 -15.50 -21.37 -11.32
C ASN A 263 -15.60 -20.43 -10.09
N ILE A 264 -15.27 -19.16 -10.32
CA ILE A 264 -15.41 -18.09 -9.34
C ILE A 264 -16.90 -17.80 -9.13
N VAL A 265 -17.33 -17.69 -7.87
CA VAL A 265 -18.73 -17.42 -7.52
C VAL A 265 -18.81 -16.13 -6.74
N THR A 266 -19.58 -15.15 -7.22
CA THR A 266 -19.96 -13.98 -6.41
C THR A 266 -20.95 -14.44 -5.34
N LEU A 267 -20.58 -14.24 -4.07
CA LEU A 267 -21.40 -14.57 -2.91
C LEU A 267 -22.32 -13.43 -2.54
N GLY A 268 -21.77 -12.21 -2.47
CA GLY A 268 -22.49 -11.01 -2.05
C GLY A 268 -21.88 -9.77 -2.69
N THR A 269 -22.71 -8.74 -2.80
CA THR A 269 -22.34 -7.40 -3.27
C THR A 269 -23.05 -6.40 -2.39
N LEU A 270 -22.31 -5.47 -1.80
CA LEU A 270 -22.84 -4.34 -1.05
C LEU A 270 -22.62 -3.05 -1.83
N ILE A 271 -23.71 -2.34 -2.11
CA ILE A 271 -23.67 -0.92 -2.48
C ILE A 271 -24.06 -0.15 -1.23
N TYR A 272 -23.17 0.68 -0.71
CA TYR A 272 -23.35 1.40 0.54
C TYR A 272 -23.62 2.90 0.30
N PRO A 273 -24.41 3.55 1.16
CA PRO A 273 -24.66 4.99 1.05
C PRO A 273 -23.37 5.80 1.17
N GLY A 274 -23.22 6.81 0.31
CA GLY A 274 -22.10 7.74 0.38
C GLY A 274 -20.78 7.24 -0.21
N GLY A 275 -20.73 6.04 -0.79
CA GLY A 275 -19.51 5.57 -1.45
C GLY A 275 -19.15 6.39 -2.71
N ALA A 276 -17.89 6.74 -2.84
CA ALA A 276 -17.32 7.52 -3.93
C ALA A 276 -16.26 6.73 -4.72
N TYR A 277 -15.36 6.03 -4.03
CA TYR A 277 -14.37 5.12 -4.56
C TYR A 277 -13.97 4.08 -3.51
N SER A 278 -14.69 2.95 -3.46
CA SER A 278 -14.34 1.75 -2.69
C SER A 278 -12.87 1.37 -2.93
N HIS A 279 -11.99 1.74 -2.01
CA HIS A 279 -10.56 1.84 -2.28
C HIS A 279 -9.83 0.60 -1.78
N GLN A 280 -9.78 0.42 -0.47
CA GLN A 280 -9.05 -0.67 0.17
C GLN A 280 -9.68 -0.92 1.54
N GLY A 281 -9.49 -2.12 2.07
CA GLY A 281 -9.92 -2.42 3.43
C GLY A 281 -9.41 -3.77 3.90
N TRP A 282 -9.68 -4.10 5.15
CA TRP A 282 -9.18 -5.30 5.80
C TRP A 282 -10.19 -5.87 6.79
N LEU A 283 -10.22 -7.20 6.90
CA LEU A 283 -11.08 -7.93 7.85
C LEU A 283 -10.64 -7.74 9.30
N SER A 284 -11.61 -7.79 10.21
CA SER A 284 -11.35 -8.10 11.63
C SER A 284 -10.72 -9.49 11.78
N PRO A 285 -9.94 -9.76 12.85
CA PRO A 285 -9.27 -11.05 13.04
C PRO A 285 -10.22 -12.26 13.08
N ASP A 286 -11.45 -12.07 13.55
CA ASP A 286 -12.50 -13.09 13.60
C ASP A 286 -13.28 -13.23 12.28
N GLN A 287 -12.93 -12.44 11.26
CA GLN A 287 -13.53 -12.40 9.93
C GLN A 287 -15.04 -12.13 9.95
N GLN A 288 -15.54 -11.37 10.93
CA GLN A 288 -16.95 -10.98 11.03
C GLN A 288 -17.22 -9.57 10.50
N TYR A 289 -16.21 -8.70 10.51
CA TYR A 289 -16.31 -7.33 10.02
C TYR A 289 -15.24 -7.04 8.98
N PHE A 290 -15.54 -6.16 8.04
CA PHE A 290 -14.60 -5.60 7.10
C PHE A 290 -14.58 -4.08 7.28
N TYR A 291 -13.38 -3.53 7.50
CA TYR A 291 -13.15 -2.09 7.65
C TYR A 291 -12.71 -1.56 6.30
N LEU A 292 -13.56 -0.73 5.68
CA LEU A 292 -13.36 -0.22 4.33
C LEU A 292 -13.07 1.28 4.35
N GLY A 293 -12.00 1.66 3.66
CA GLY A 293 -11.71 3.04 3.27
C GLY A 293 -12.31 3.32 1.90
N ASP A 294 -13.02 4.43 1.79
CA ASP A 294 -13.54 4.94 0.52
C ASP A 294 -12.75 6.20 0.16
N GLU A 295 -11.88 6.09 -0.84
CA GLU A 295 -11.09 7.26 -1.25
C GLU A 295 -12.03 8.25 -1.95
N LEU A 296 -11.82 9.56 -1.80
CA LEU A 296 -12.62 10.60 -2.48
C LEU A 296 -14.03 10.85 -1.91
N ASP A 297 -14.41 10.24 -0.79
CA ASP A 297 -15.67 10.57 -0.12
C ASP A 297 -15.57 11.83 0.75
N GLU A 298 -14.35 12.31 1.02
CA GLU A 298 -14.09 13.55 1.73
C GLU A 298 -14.28 14.80 0.87
N GLY A 299 -14.72 15.87 1.53
CA GLY A 299 -15.01 17.14 0.88
C GLY A 299 -15.36 18.22 1.90
N PRO A 300 -15.86 19.39 1.45
CA PRO A 300 -16.18 20.49 2.36
C PRO A 300 -17.15 20.08 3.48
N GLY A 301 -16.63 19.91 4.70
CA GLY A 301 -17.39 19.52 5.89
C GLY A 301 -17.69 18.03 6.02
N VAL A 302 -17.11 17.18 5.17
CA VAL A 302 -17.19 15.71 5.26
C VAL A 302 -15.83 15.20 5.70
N PRO A 303 -15.71 14.66 6.93
CA PRO A 303 -14.45 14.11 7.43
C PRO A 303 -14.17 12.73 6.86
N THR A 304 -12.94 12.24 7.04
CA THR A 304 -12.54 10.85 6.77
C THR A 304 -13.47 9.88 7.48
N LYS A 305 -13.83 8.79 6.79
CA LYS A 305 -14.65 7.72 7.34
C LYS A 305 -14.04 6.35 7.14
N THR A 306 -14.23 5.50 8.13
CA THR A 306 -13.99 4.07 8.05
C THR A 306 -15.33 3.34 8.13
N PHE A 307 -15.73 2.72 7.02
CA PHE A 307 -17.00 2.01 6.92
C PHE A 307 -16.86 0.63 7.57
N VAL A 308 -17.77 0.32 8.51
CA VAL A 308 -17.80 -0.98 9.21
C VAL A 308 -18.86 -1.85 8.57
N ILE A 309 -18.43 -2.88 7.84
CA ILE A 309 -19.31 -3.80 7.11
C ILE A 309 -19.36 -5.13 7.86
N ASP A 310 -20.55 -5.55 8.29
CA ASP A 310 -20.80 -6.90 8.79
C ASP A 310 -20.76 -7.89 7.61
N VAL A 311 -19.86 -8.86 7.70
CA VAL A 311 -19.65 -9.93 6.72
C VAL A 311 -19.83 -11.33 7.33
N SER A 312 -20.48 -11.42 8.50
CA SER A 312 -20.82 -12.70 9.14
C SER A 312 -21.71 -13.59 8.24
N ASP A 313 -22.54 -12.96 7.40
CA ASP A 313 -23.20 -13.57 6.24
C ASP A 313 -22.60 -13.04 4.93
N LEU A 314 -21.65 -13.79 4.36
CA LEU A 314 -20.98 -13.46 3.10
C LEU A 314 -21.93 -13.28 1.90
N THR A 315 -23.18 -13.76 1.99
CA THR A 315 -24.18 -13.62 0.92
C THR A 315 -25.06 -12.39 1.06
N ASN A 316 -25.00 -11.72 2.21
CA ASN A 316 -25.75 -10.51 2.51
C ASN A 316 -24.92 -9.56 3.39
N PRO A 317 -23.77 -9.04 2.89
CA PRO A 317 -22.97 -8.06 3.63
C PRO A 317 -23.77 -6.78 3.88
N THR A 318 -23.60 -6.17 5.06
CA THR A 318 -24.34 -4.96 5.45
C THR A 318 -23.44 -3.92 6.12
N LEU A 319 -23.57 -2.66 5.70
CA LEU A 319 -23.00 -1.53 6.46
C LEU A 319 -23.72 -1.40 7.81
N VAL A 320 -22.96 -1.44 8.90
CA VAL A 320 -23.51 -1.38 10.27
C VAL A 320 -23.07 -0.15 11.05
N ASP A 321 -21.93 0.46 10.70
CA ASP A 321 -21.45 1.69 11.32
C ASP A 321 -20.49 2.48 10.39
N GLU A 322 -20.25 3.74 10.73
CA GLU A 322 -19.25 4.61 10.11
C GLU A 322 -18.44 5.29 11.22
N TYR A 323 -17.16 4.95 11.34
CA TYR A 323 -16.25 5.63 12.26
C TYR A 323 -15.68 6.90 11.63
N THR A 324 -15.51 7.95 12.45
CA THR A 324 -14.77 9.16 12.08
C THR A 324 -14.13 9.79 13.31
N ASN A 325 -12.93 10.35 13.15
CA ASN A 325 -12.28 11.21 14.14
C ASN A 325 -12.52 12.71 13.86
N GLY A 326 -13.26 13.06 12.81
CA GLY A 326 -13.54 14.43 12.40
C GLY A 326 -12.42 15.11 11.60
N ASN A 327 -11.32 14.41 11.29
CA ASN A 327 -10.24 14.92 10.45
C ASN A 327 -10.72 15.03 8.97
N PRO A 328 -10.37 16.09 8.24
CA PRO A 328 -10.81 16.28 6.85
C PRO A 328 -9.88 15.68 5.78
N ALA A 329 -8.77 15.04 6.15
CA ALA A 329 -7.83 14.45 5.19
C ALA A 329 -8.48 13.29 4.43
N ILE A 330 -7.92 12.94 3.26
CA ILE A 330 -8.38 11.79 2.49
C ILE A 330 -7.90 10.50 3.17
N GLY A 331 -8.81 9.57 3.42
CA GLY A 331 -8.48 8.21 3.86
C GLY A 331 -7.94 7.36 2.71
N HIS A 332 -7.06 6.39 3.00
CA HIS A 332 -6.43 5.61 1.93
C HIS A 332 -6.27 4.11 2.25
N ASN A 333 -5.21 3.70 2.95
CA ASN A 333 -4.92 2.29 3.22
C ASN A 333 -5.15 1.93 4.68
N ILE A 334 -5.80 0.81 4.93
CA ILE A 334 -6.24 0.29 6.24
C ILE A 334 -5.73 -1.15 6.43
N TYR A 335 -5.23 -1.45 7.62
CA TYR A 335 -4.73 -2.76 7.98
C TYR A 335 -5.16 -3.13 9.41
N THR A 336 -5.50 -4.39 9.67
CA THR A 336 -5.81 -4.85 11.03
C THR A 336 -4.69 -5.72 11.61
N VAL A 337 -4.36 -5.48 12.88
CA VAL A 337 -3.44 -6.30 13.68
C VAL A 337 -4.10 -6.58 15.02
N GLY A 338 -4.66 -7.77 15.18
CA GLY A 338 -5.55 -8.03 16.32
C GLY A 338 -6.72 -7.04 16.31
N ASP A 339 -7.05 -6.46 17.45
CA ASP A 339 -8.13 -5.48 17.58
C ASP A 339 -7.70 -4.05 17.16
N THR A 340 -6.49 -3.86 16.63
CA THR A 340 -5.98 -2.56 16.20
C THR A 340 -6.20 -2.39 14.70
N ILE A 341 -6.69 -1.22 14.31
CA ILE A 341 -6.76 -0.76 12.92
C ILE A 341 -5.68 0.31 12.73
N LEU A 342 -4.82 0.15 11.74
CA LEU A 342 -3.85 1.16 11.33
C LEU A 342 -4.23 1.70 9.97
N GLU A 343 -4.35 3.01 9.87
CA GLU A 343 -4.74 3.70 8.65
C GLU A 343 -3.63 4.65 8.21
N ALA A 344 -3.33 4.68 6.92
CA ALA A 344 -2.52 5.71 6.29
C ALA A 344 -3.46 6.69 5.59
N ASN A 345 -3.62 7.88 6.17
CA ASN A 345 -4.60 8.87 5.72
C ASN A 345 -3.90 10.15 5.24
N TYR A 346 -3.14 10.02 4.16
CA TYR A 346 -2.45 11.10 3.44
C TYR A 346 -1.91 12.19 4.37
N ARG A 347 -2.56 13.36 4.38
CA ARG A 347 -2.12 14.56 5.08
C ARG A 347 -2.27 14.51 6.60
N SER A 348 -3.02 13.54 7.10
CA SER A 348 -3.18 13.31 8.52
C SER A 348 -2.27 12.19 9.04
N GLY A 349 -1.45 11.59 8.16
CA GLY A 349 -0.47 10.57 8.51
C GLY A 349 -1.07 9.24 8.94
N MET A 350 -0.38 8.56 9.86
CA MET A 350 -0.83 7.29 10.41
C MET A 350 -1.87 7.53 11.51
N ARG A 351 -2.98 6.80 11.47
CA ARG A 351 -4.02 6.77 12.51
C ARG A 351 -4.09 5.37 13.12
N ILE A 352 -4.11 5.29 14.45
CA ILE A 352 -4.17 4.03 15.19
C ILE A 352 -5.49 3.98 15.93
N LEU A 353 -6.36 3.06 15.54
CA LEU A 353 -7.66 2.86 16.15
C LEU A 353 -7.71 1.52 16.88
N THR A 354 -8.55 1.44 17.91
CA THR A 354 -8.90 0.18 18.58
C THR A 354 -10.35 -0.17 18.28
N ALA A 355 -10.58 -1.40 17.86
CA ALA A 355 -11.87 -1.95 17.43
C ALA A 355 -12.26 -3.23 18.20
N THR A 356 -11.92 -3.30 19.51
CA THR A 356 -12.36 -4.40 20.39
C THR A 356 -13.88 -4.58 20.42
N ASP A 357 -14.62 -3.48 20.23
CA ASP A 357 -16.01 -3.50 19.81
C ASP A 357 -16.09 -2.81 18.43
N PRO A 358 -16.38 -3.55 17.34
CA PRO A 358 -16.45 -3.01 15.99
C PRO A 358 -17.46 -1.88 15.80
N LEU A 359 -18.44 -1.74 16.70
CA LEU A 359 -19.45 -0.66 16.67
C LEU A 359 -19.12 0.49 17.65
N ASN A 360 -17.91 0.47 18.22
CA ASN A 360 -17.42 1.52 19.12
C ASN A 360 -15.90 1.68 18.97
N ILE A 361 -15.47 1.99 17.76
CA ILE A 361 -14.07 2.25 17.41
C ILE A 361 -13.57 3.53 18.09
N GLN A 362 -12.32 3.53 18.57
CA GLN A 362 -11.68 4.68 19.22
C GLN A 362 -10.28 4.91 18.67
N GLU A 363 -9.90 6.15 18.36
CA GLU A 363 -8.50 6.50 18.08
C GLU A 363 -7.68 6.50 19.37
N THR A 364 -6.51 5.86 19.32
CA THR A 364 -5.60 5.66 20.44
C THR A 364 -4.20 6.20 20.20
N GLY A 365 -3.90 6.67 18.98
CA GLY A 365 -2.62 7.26 18.66
C GLY A 365 -2.53 7.67 17.20
N PHE A 366 -1.51 8.47 16.86
CA PHE A 366 -1.26 8.91 15.50
C PHE A 366 0.21 9.30 15.29
N PHE A 367 0.63 9.39 14.03
CA PHE A 367 1.89 10.01 13.64
C PHE A 367 1.69 10.78 12.33
N ASP A 368 1.83 12.10 12.37
CA ASP A 368 1.59 12.97 11.23
C ASP A 368 2.86 13.20 10.40
N THR A 369 2.93 12.60 9.21
CA THR A 369 4.06 12.81 8.29
C THR A 369 3.96 14.09 7.46
N TYR A 370 2.84 14.81 7.55
CA TYR A 370 2.53 16.02 6.78
C TYR A 370 2.06 17.18 7.72
N PRO A 371 2.98 17.86 8.41
CA PRO A 371 2.64 18.84 9.46
C PRO A 371 2.05 20.18 8.96
N ASP A 372 1.87 20.36 7.65
CA ASP A 372 1.45 21.66 7.10
C ASP A 372 -0.06 21.90 7.30
N ASP A 373 -0.90 20.89 7.04
CA ASP A 373 -2.35 20.90 7.22
C ASP A 373 -2.98 19.52 6.94
N ASP A 374 -4.20 19.28 7.45
CA ASP A 374 -5.00 18.07 7.22
C ASP A 374 -5.97 18.16 6.01
N GLY A 375 -5.71 19.00 5.02
CA GLY A 375 -6.64 19.21 3.91
C GLY A 375 -6.92 17.94 3.10
N ALA A 376 -8.11 17.85 2.51
CA ALA A 376 -8.51 16.75 1.61
C ALA A 376 -7.70 16.77 0.29
N GLN A 377 -6.44 16.35 0.35
CA GLN A 377 -5.47 16.32 -0.75
C GLN A 377 -4.56 15.10 -0.59
N PHE A 378 -3.95 14.64 -1.67
CA PHE A 378 -3.23 13.36 -1.72
C PHE A 378 -1.76 13.41 -1.28
N ASN A 379 -1.31 14.43 -0.54
CA ASN A 379 0.09 14.49 -0.07
C ASN A 379 0.24 13.74 1.25
N GLY A 380 1.45 13.30 1.58
CA GLY A 380 1.72 12.63 2.84
C GLY A 380 1.73 11.10 2.73
N LEU A 381 1.22 10.44 3.77
CA LEU A 381 1.35 8.99 3.96
C LEU A 381 0.43 8.21 3.00
N TRP A 382 1.03 7.42 2.11
CA TRP A 382 0.33 6.59 1.12
C TRP A 382 -0.04 5.22 1.69
N SER A 383 0.86 4.56 2.42
CA SER A 383 0.63 3.21 2.92
C SER A 383 1.47 2.93 4.16
N LEU A 384 1.17 1.82 4.83
CA LEU A 384 1.91 1.33 5.99
C LEU A 384 1.96 -0.20 5.98
N TYR A 385 2.92 -0.77 6.72
CA TYR A 385 3.03 -2.22 6.91
C TYR A 385 3.29 -2.53 8.40
N PRO A 386 2.32 -3.14 9.10
CA PRO A 386 2.40 -3.36 10.54
C PRO A 386 2.65 -4.82 10.95
N TYR A 387 3.10 -5.68 10.03
CA TYR A 387 3.13 -7.14 10.23
C TYR A 387 4.51 -7.72 10.54
N PHE A 388 5.50 -6.88 10.86
CA PHE A 388 6.82 -7.38 11.27
C PHE A 388 6.75 -8.10 12.62
N PRO A 389 7.43 -9.27 12.79
CA PRO A 389 7.51 -9.95 14.06
C PRO A 389 8.06 -9.11 15.23
N SER A 390 8.91 -8.12 14.95
CA SER A 390 9.41 -7.15 15.93
C SER A 390 8.34 -6.22 16.49
N GLY A 391 7.18 -6.11 15.82
CA GLY A 391 6.16 -5.10 16.12
C GLY A 391 6.46 -3.72 15.52
N ILE A 392 7.55 -3.58 14.76
CA ILE A 392 7.86 -2.35 14.02
C ILE A 392 6.81 -2.14 12.92
N VAL A 393 6.41 -0.88 12.76
CA VAL A 393 5.56 -0.44 11.66
C VAL A 393 6.39 0.43 10.74
N ILE A 394 6.25 0.21 9.43
CA ILE A 394 6.82 1.12 8.44
C ILE A 394 5.72 1.86 7.70
N GLY A 395 6.05 3.01 7.13
CA GLY A 395 5.14 3.78 6.30
C GLY A 395 5.84 4.43 5.12
N SER A 396 5.12 4.57 4.02
CA SER A 396 5.61 5.23 2.83
C SER A 396 4.86 6.54 2.59
N ASP A 397 5.61 7.63 2.63
CA ASP A 397 5.13 8.97 2.32
C ASP A 397 5.55 9.37 0.90
N ARG A 398 4.61 9.96 0.14
CA ARG A 398 4.83 10.35 -1.26
C ARG A 398 5.98 11.32 -1.42
N GLU A 399 6.10 12.29 -0.53
CA GLU A 399 7.09 13.35 -0.63
C GLU A 399 8.32 13.07 0.24
N ARG A 400 8.14 12.37 1.36
CA ARG A 400 9.15 12.22 2.41
C ARG A 400 9.79 10.84 2.44
N GLY A 401 9.27 9.83 1.77
CA GLY A 401 9.92 8.50 1.69
C GLY A 401 9.54 7.58 2.85
N LEU A 402 10.48 6.77 3.32
CA LEU A 402 10.20 5.68 4.27
C LEU A 402 10.29 6.16 5.71
N PHE A 403 9.25 5.89 6.50
CA PHE A 403 9.24 6.04 7.95
C PHE A 403 9.28 4.67 8.62
N VAL A 404 9.94 4.59 9.77
CA VAL A 404 10.06 3.40 10.62
C VAL A 404 9.67 3.81 12.04
N TRP A 405 8.70 3.12 12.60
CA TRP A 405 8.08 3.45 13.88
C TRP A 405 8.03 2.26 14.83
N SER A 406 8.06 2.57 16.12
CA SER A 406 7.55 1.70 17.18
C SER A 406 6.25 2.29 17.73
N ILE A 407 5.30 1.43 18.10
CA ILE A 407 4.01 1.85 18.67
C ILE A 407 4.02 1.60 20.17
N GLY A 408 3.50 2.56 20.94
CA GLY A 408 3.48 2.58 22.40
C GLY A 408 4.29 3.74 22.97
N GLU A 409 4.02 4.10 24.24
CA GLU A 409 4.86 5.08 24.94
C GLU A 409 6.31 4.57 24.99
N ASP A 410 7.28 5.48 24.82
CA ASP A 410 8.71 5.21 24.93
C ASP A 410 8.98 4.16 26.04
N PRO A 411 9.73 3.08 25.78
CA PRO A 411 10.24 2.30 26.89
C PRO A 411 10.96 3.27 27.81
N ILE A 412 10.63 3.28 29.11
CA ILE A 412 11.23 4.18 30.11
C ILE A 412 12.74 4.27 29.85
N THR A 413 13.17 5.39 29.27
CA THR A 413 14.58 5.59 28.94
C THR A 413 15.23 6.17 30.17
N PHE A 414 16.20 5.44 30.69
CA PHE A 414 17.05 5.89 31.78
C PHE A 414 18.21 6.69 31.18
N ALA A 415 18.24 7.99 31.43
CA ALA A 415 19.43 8.77 31.13
C ALA A 415 20.46 8.52 32.22
N TYR A 416 21.69 8.17 31.85
CA TYR A 416 22.81 8.11 32.80
C TYR A 416 23.66 9.36 32.61
N PRO A 417 23.28 10.52 33.18
CA PRO A 417 24.00 11.78 32.97
C PRO A 417 25.47 11.72 33.43
N ALA A 418 25.83 10.75 34.29
CA ALA A 418 27.20 10.46 34.71
C ALA A 418 27.90 9.35 33.91
N GLY A 419 27.24 8.76 32.90
CA GLY A 419 27.69 7.59 32.15
C GLY A 419 27.21 6.26 32.76
N ILE A 420 27.18 5.20 31.95
CA ILE A 420 26.86 3.84 32.40
C ILE A 420 28.03 3.34 33.26
N PRO A 421 27.81 2.90 34.51
CA PRO A 421 28.90 2.38 35.34
C PRO A 421 29.56 1.14 34.72
N ASP A 422 30.90 1.12 34.66
CA ASP A 422 31.67 -0.03 34.16
C ASP A 422 31.54 -1.27 35.09
N GLN A 423 31.11 -1.07 36.34
CA GLN A 423 30.86 -2.10 37.33
C GLN A 423 29.68 -1.71 38.22
N ILE A 424 28.87 -2.70 38.61
CA ILE A 424 27.79 -2.58 39.58
C ILE A 424 28.11 -3.52 40.73
N ASP A 425 28.02 -3.06 41.99
CA ASP A 425 28.24 -3.89 43.17
C ASP A 425 27.19 -5.03 43.21
N PRO A 426 27.61 -6.32 43.28
CA PRO A 426 26.68 -7.44 43.34
C PRO A 426 25.82 -7.48 44.62
N THR A 427 26.10 -6.62 45.60
CA THR A 427 25.29 -6.42 46.82
C THR A 427 24.26 -5.28 46.70
N GLY A 428 24.27 -4.55 45.58
CA GLY A 428 23.34 -3.47 45.23
C GLY A 428 24.00 -2.10 45.20
N ASP A 429 23.85 -1.40 44.07
CA ASP A 429 24.27 -0.01 43.87
C ASP A 429 23.06 0.87 43.52
N PHE A 430 23.16 2.16 43.82
CA PHE A 430 22.21 3.17 43.36
C PHE A 430 22.82 3.90 42.17
N VAL A 431 22.11 3.91 41.05
CA VAL A 431 22.47 4.72 39.89
C VAL A 431 21.49 5.89 39.85
N GLU A 432 22.01 7.13 39.79
CA GLU A 432 21.17 8.28 39.47
C GLU A 432 20.70 8.13 38.03
N VAL A 433 19.39 8.00 37.89
CA VAL A 433 18.66 7.89 36.62
C VAL A 433 17.78 9.10 36.38
#